data_AF-A0A8J6D0E6-F1
#
_entry.id   AF-A0A8J6D0E6-F1
#
_cell.length_a   1.000
_cell.length_b   1.000
_cell.length_c   1.000
_cell.angle_alpha   90.00
_cell.angle_beta   90.00
_cell.angle_gamma   90.00
#
_symmetry.space_group_name_H-M   'P 1'
#
loop_
_entity.id
_entity.type
_entity.pdbx_description
1 polymer ?
#
loop_
_entity_poly.entity_id
_entity_poly.type
_entity_poly.pdbx_seq_one_letter_code
_entity_poly.pdbx_strand_id
1 'polypeptide(L)' 'MSLGVTVQYFDNIDAPYDWLLPGWIVEERFVPFGYRGHGRIYKYYYDPVGHSYCTKRQVLFAWEELNIICLDTYL' A
#
# COMPACT_ATOMS: atom_id res chain seq x y z
N MET A 1 16.48 4.34 20.13
CA MET A 1 16.49 3.20 19.20
C MET A 1 15.11 2.58 19.23
N SER A 2 14.30 2.70 18.16
CA SER A 2 12.96 2.12 18.15
C SER A 2 13.06 0.60 18.07
N LEU A 3 12.24 -0.10 18.84
CA LEU A 3 12.22 -1.56 18.95
C LEU A 3 11.81 -2.20 17.61
N GLY A 4 12.80 -2.58 16.79
CA GLY A 4 12.67 -3.62 15.76
C GLY A 4 11.74 -3.37 14.57
N VAL A 5 11.21 -2.15 14.39
CA VAL A 5 10.35 -1.86 13.23
C VAL A 5 11.19 -1.83 11.96
N THR A 6 10.87 -2.70 11.00
CA THR A 6 11.48 -2.71 9.67
C THR A 6 10.52 -2.08 8.68
N VAL A 7 11.03 -1.22 7.81
CA VAL A 7 10.26 -0.54 6.77
C VAL A 7 10.76 -0.99 5.40
N GLN A 8 9.84 -1.36 4.54
CA GLN A 8 10.11 -1.69 3.14
C GLN A 8 9.18 -0.90 2.23
N TYR A 9 9.68 -0.59 1.03
CA TYR A 9 8.95 0.14 0.01
C TYR A 9 8.79 -0.75 -1.23
N PHE A 10 7.62 -0.68 -1.83
CA PHE A 10 7.23 -1.44 -3.02
C PHE A 10 6.46 -0.54 -3.98
N ASP A 11 6.37 -0.96 -5.24
CA ASP A 11 5.55 -0.28 -6.25
C ASP A 11 4.85 -1.31 -7.17
N ASN A 12 4.34 -0.87 -8.30
CA ASN A 12 3.56 -1.71 -9.21
C ASN A 12 4.39 -2.73 -10.02
N ILE A 13 5.72 -2.76 -9.91
CA ILE A 13 6.54 -3.85 -10.49
C ILE A 13 6.66 -5.05 -9.55
N ASP A 14 6.31 -4.88 -8.27
CA ASP A 14 6.31 -5.95 -7.28
C ASP A 14 5.00 -6.76 -7.34
N ALA A 15 5.11 -8.10 -7.45
CA ALA A 15 3.95 -8.98 -7.65
C ALA A 15 2.77 -8.79 -6.65
N PRO A 16 2.97 -8.48 -5.34
CA PRO A 16 1.84 -8.23 -4.43
C PRO A 16 1.08 -6.91 -4.70
N TYR A 17 1.65 -6.03 -5.53
CA TYR A 17 1.25 -4.66 -5.76
C TYR A 17 1.08 -4.31 -7.24
N ASP A 18 1.10 -5.31 -8.12
CA ASP A 18 0.87 -5.19 -9.56
C ASP A 18 -0.47 -4.51 -9.94
N TRP A 19 -1.44 -4.56 -9.05
CA TRP A 19 -2.73 -3.87 -9.18
C TRP A 19 -2.65 -2.35 -9.01
N LEU A 20 -1.54 -1.79 -8.51
CA LEU A 20 -1.35 -0.35 -8.37
C LEU A 20 -1.08 0.31 -9.72
N LEU A 21 -1.59 1.53 -9.88
CA LEU A 21 -1.21 2.36 -11.02
C LEU A 21 0.25 2.82 -10.89
N PRO A 22 0.97 3.02 -12.02
CA PRO A 22 2.32 3.56 -11.99
C PRO A 22 2.44 4.85 -11.20
N GLY A 23 3.51 4.98 -10.41
CA GLY A 23 3.77 6.13 -9.55
C GLY A 23 3.15 6.05 -8.15
N TRP A 24 2.31 5.04 -7.89
CA TRP A 24 1.90 4.70 -6.52
C TRP A 24 2.98 3.90 -5.81
N ILE A 25 3.13 4.12 -4.51
CA ILE A 25 4.12 3.43 -3.65
C ILE A 25 3.42 2.80 -2.46
N VAL A 26 3.92 1.66 -1.99
CA VAL A 26 3.49 1.05 -0.72
C VAL A 26 4.64 1.03 0.27
N GLU A 27 4.37 1.54 1.46
CA GLU A 27 5.22 1.35 2.62
C GLU A 27 4.65 0.22 3.50
N GLU A 28 5.42 -0.84 3.67
CA GLU A 28 5.15 -1.88 4.66
C GLU A 28 5.99 -1.66 5.91
N ARG A 29 5.31 -1.54 7.06
CA ARG A 29 5.96 -1.50 8.37
C ARG A 29 5.75 -2.82 9.08
N PHE A 30 6.82 -3.60 9.22
CA PHE A 30 6.84 -4.80 10.05
C PHE A 30 7.13 -4.42 11.50
N VAL A 31 6.19 -4.73 12.39
CA VAL A 31 6.30 -4.54 13.84
C VAL A 31 6.38 -5.93 14.48
N PRO A 32 7.56 -6.36 14.98
CA PRO A 32 7.75 -7.73 15.47
C PRO A 32 6.91 -8.08 16.70
N PHE A 33 6.68 -7.11 17.58
CA PHE A 33 5.93 -7.28 18.84
C PHE A 33 4.69 -6.37 18.85
N GLY A 34 3.64 -6.80 18.18
CA GLY A 34 2.35 -6.12 18.18
C GLY A 34 1.45 -6.52 19.37
N TYR A 35 0.14 -6.31 19.24
CA TYR A 35 -0.84 -6.68 20.26
C TYR A 35 -0.76 -8.18 20.59
N ARG A 36 -0.70 -8.51 21.88
CA ARG A 36 -0.51 -9.88 22.41
C ARG A 36 0.78 -10.56 21.94
N GLY A 37 1.80 -9.81 21.53
CA GLY A 37 3.11 -10.36 21.14
C GLY A 37 3.15 -10.93 19.72
N HIS A 38 2.08 -10.79 18.92
CA HIS A 38 2.08 -11.20 17.52
C HIS A 38 2.62 -10.07 16.63
N GLY A 39 3.47 -10.43 15.67
CA GLY A 39 3.94 -9.51 14.65
C GLY A 39 2.80 -8.93 13.81
N ARG A 40 2.94 -7.69 13.37
CA ARG A 40 1.97 -7.01 12.50
C ARG A 40 2.67 -6.35 11.34
N ILE A 41 2.05 -6.40 10.17
CA ILE A 41 2.42 -5.61 9.00
C ILE A 41 1.37 -4.53 8.82
N TYR A 42 1.79 -3.27 8.86
CA TYR A 42 0.95 -2.14 8.48
C TYR A 42 1.32 -1.72 7.06
N LYS A 43 0.32 -1.52 6.20
CA LYS A 43 0.51 -1.06 4.82
C LYS A 43 -0.01 0.37 4.69
N TYR A 44 0.79 1.23 4.07
CA TYR A 44 0.42 2.59 3.71
C TYR A 44 0.67 2.76 2.21
N TYR A 45 -0.35 3.20 1.49
CA TYR A 45 -0.30 3.46 0.06
C TYR A 45 -0.19 4.96 -0.15
N TYR A 46 0.68 5.39 -1.06
CA TYR A 46 0.86 6.80 -1.39
C TYR A 46 0.56 7.02 -2.86
N ASP A 47 -0.26 8.03 -3.14
CA ASP A 47 -0.43 8.51 -4.51
C ASP A 47 0.83 9.28 -4.98
N PRO A 48 0.93 9.61 -6.29
CA PRO A 48 2.07 10.35 -6.82
C PRO A 48 2.28 11.76 -6.23
N VAL A 49 1.30 12.28 -5.48
CA VAL A 49 1.32 13.60 -4.84
C VAL A 49 1.64 13.49 -3.33
N GLY A 50 1.69 12.27 -2.79
CA GLY A 50 2.02 11.97 -1.41
C GLY A 50 0.81 11.79 -0.48
N HIS A 51 -0.42 11.75 -0.98
CA HIS A 51 -1.59 11.43 -0.15
C HIS A 51 -1.55 9.97 0.29
N SER A 52 -1.78 9.75 1.59
CA SER A 52 -1.68 8.42 2.19
C SER A 52 -3.05 7.74 2.33
N TYR A 53 -3.09 6.44 2.07
CA TYR A 53 -4.25 5.57 2.27
C TYR A 53 -3.83 4.33 3.04
N CYS A 54 -4.71 3.80 3.88
CA CYS A 54 -4.39 2.65 4.75
C CYS A 54 -4.92 1.31 4.19
N THR A 55 -5.76 1.35 3.16
CA THR A 55 -6.43 0.15 2.62
C THR A 55 -6.56 0.20 1.11
N LYS A 56 -6.53 -0.98 0.47
CA LYS A 56 -6.83 -1.10 -0.97
C LYS A 56 -8.16 -0.45 -1.36
N ARG A 57 -9.21 -0.61 -0.53
CA ARG A 57 -10.52 0.03 -0.77
C ARG A 57 -10.43 1.55 -0.86
N GLN A 58 -9.64 2.19 0.00
CA GLN A 58 -9.44 3.64 -0.05
C GLN A 58 -8.68 4.08 -1.30
N VAL A 59 -7.70 3.29 -1.75
CA VAL A 59 -6.99 3.54 -3.02
C VAL A 59 -7.96 3.47 -4.21
N LEU A 60 -8.75 2.39 -4.30
CA LEU A 60 -9.72 2.22 -5.37
C LEU A 60 -10.77 3.34 -5.39
N PHE A 61 -11.25 3.76 -4.21
CA PHE A 61 -12.18 4.87 -4.10
C PHE A 61 -11.55 6.20 -4.56
N ALA A 62 -10.28 6.45 -4.24
CA ALA A 62 -9.59 7.65 -4.72
C ALA A 62 -9.45 7.67 -6.24
N TRP A 63 -9.24 6.51 -6.88
CA TRP A 63 -9.22 6.42 -8.34
C TRP A 63 -10.58 6.73 -8.97
N GLU A 64 -11.66 6.26 -8.36
CA GLU A 64 -13.04 6.55 -8.79
C GLU A 64 -13.33 8.05 -8.75
N GLU A 65 -13.00 8.72 -7.65
CA GLU A 65 -13.18 10.18 -7.50
C GLU A 65 -12.34 10.99 -8.50
N LEU A 66 -11.18 10.45 -8.92
CA LEU A 66 -10.32 11.05 -9.94
C LEU A 66 -10.75 10.70 -11.39
N ASN A 67 -11.87 10.01 -11.57
CA ASN A 67 -12.36 9.49 -12.86
C ASN A 67 -11.33 8.59 -13.59
N ILE A 68 -10.49 7.88 -12.83
CA ILE A 68 -9.55 6.93 -13.40
C ILE A 68 -10.29 5.60 -13.63
N ILE A 69 -10.60 5.29 -14.89
CA ILE A 69 -11.22 4.02 -15.26
C ILE A 69 -10.13 2.96 -15.32
N CYS A 70 -10.14 2.03 -14.36
CA CYS A 70 -9.31 0.83 -14.43
C CYS A 70 -10.03 -0.23 -15.26
N LEU A 71 -9.54 -0.50 -16.46
CA LEU A 71 -10.02 -1.63 -17.26
C LEU A 71 -9.29 -2.87 -16.79
N ASP A 72 -9.96 -3.71 -15.98
CA ASP A 72 -9.47 -5.07 -15.71
C ASP A 72 -9.43 -5.84 -17.02
N THR A 73 -8.24 -5.96 -17.60
CA THR A 73 -8.00 -6.71 -18.84
C THR A 73 -7.63 -8.15 -18.48
N TYR A 74 -8.56 -8.86 -17.86
CA TYR A 74 -8.48 -10.31 -17.72
C TYR A 74 -9.68 -10.94 -18.44
N LEU A 75 -9.46 -11.32 -19.71
CA LEU A 75 -10.20 -12.35 -20.45
C LEU A 75 -9.36 -13.62 -20.48
#